data_AF-A0A968PQ35-F1
#
_entry.id   AF-A0A968PQ35-F1
#
_cell.length_a   1.000
_cell.length_b   1.000
_cell.length_c   1.000
_cell.angle_alpha   90.00
_cell.angle_beta   90.00
_cell.angle_gamma   90.00
#
_symmetry.space_group_name_H-M   'P 1'
#
loop_
_entity.id
_entity.type
_entity.pdbx_description
1 polymer ?
#
loop_
_entity_poly.entity_id
_entity_poly.type
_entity_poly.pdbx_seq_one_letter_code
_entity_poly.pdbx_strand_id
1 'polypeptide(L)'
;MTAITETKPSGVRPPRSNPILTRADWEAQRQTFLQNPGAFFGNIARSVLHWYDPALDAWITWDSEAARWTGLSAKTGEPVTVAYSADHTPWERGYNDDNAPFYRWFEGGLTNACFNEVDRHVLMGYGDEVAFYFEGDRWDSTLNDGRGGPVVSYPVTRKKLLLEVVKAAQVLRDMGLQRGDRIALNMPNIMEQFYYTEAAKRLGIIYTPVFGGFSDKPLSDRIHNAGARIVITSDGGYRNAQVIPYKEIYTDQALDKFIPVEMALQIVQDTLASMGDSLTEAQRSTSPAKPTPP
;
A
#
# COMPACT_ATOMS: atom_id res chain seq x y z
N MET A 1 36.13 -20.17 14.12
CA MET A 1 35.10 -20.41 13.09
C MET A 1 33.94 -21.12 13.77
N THR A 2 33.05 -20.35 14.36
CA THR A 2 31.91 -20.87 15.11
C THR A 2 30.83 -21.24 14.10
N ALA A 3 30.53 -22.53 14.01
CA ALA A 3 29.49 -23.06 13.14
C ALA A 3 28.14 -22.45 13.57
N ILE A 4 27.56 -21.64 12.70
CA ILE A 4 26.16 -21.25 12.80
C ILE A 4 25.38 -22.51 12.44
N THR A 5 24.86 -23.19 13.45
CA THR A 5 23.91 -24.28 13.27
C THR A 5 22.69 -23.74 12.54
N GLU A 6 22.55 -24.10 11.26
CA GLU A 6 21.33 -23.95 10.47
C GLU A 6 20.23 -24.82 11.09
N THR A 7 19.51 -24.28 12.07
CA THR A 7 18.17 -24.78 12.36
C THR A 7 17.22 -24.21 11.32
N LYS A 8 17.15 -24.89 10.17
CA LYS A 8 16.00 -24.79 9.25
C LYS A 8 14.74 -24.99 10.09
N PRO A 9 13.71 -24.12 10.04
CA PRO A 9 12.41 -24.47 10.60
C PRO A 9 11.88 -25.67 9.80
N SER A 10 12.10 -26.87 10.34
CA SER A 10 11.54 -28.11 9.80
C SER A 10 10.06 -28.12 10.14
N GLY A 11 9.23 -27.61 9.24
CA GLY A 11 7.79 -27.70 9.39
C GLY A 11 7.10 -26.92 8.28
N VAL A 12 6.72 -27.62 7.22
CA VAL A 12 5.55 -27.21 6.45
C VAL A 12 4.44 -26.99 7.48
N ARG A 13 3.86 -25.79 7.56
CA ARG A 13 2.75 -25.57 8.48
C ARG A 13 1.69 -26.64 8.20
N PRO A 14 1.21 -27.38 9.22
CA PRO A 14 0.21 -28.39 8.99
C PRO A 14 -0.98 -27.74 8.28
N PRO A 15 -1.52 -28.36 7.21
CA PRO A 15 -2.67 -27.81 6.52
C PRO A 15 -3.82 -27.68 7.52
N ARG A 16 -4.41 -26.48 7.61
CA ARG A 16 -5.60 -26.24 8.43
C ARG A 16 -6.82 -26.44 7.55
N SER A 17 -7.74 -27.31 7.99
CA SER A 17 -9.05 -27.44 7.35
C SER A 17 -9.93 -26.23 7.70
N ASN A 18 -10.79 -25.83 6.76
CA ASN A 18 -11.83 -24.85 7.06
C ASN A 18 -12.79 -25.46 8.09
N PRO A 19 -13.00 -24.83 9.27
CA PRO A 19 -13.93 -25.36 10.27
C PRO A 19 -15.41 -25.25 9.84
N ILE A 20 -15.71 -24.48 8.79
CA ILE A 20 -17.06 -24.34 8.24
C ILE A 20 -17.27 -25.42 7.18
N LEU A 21 -17.87 -26.54 7.56
CA LEU A 21 -18.13 -27.67 6.66
C LEU A 21 -19.62 -27.79 6.29
N THR A 22 -20.49 -27.21 7.13
CA THR A 22 -21.94 -27.30 7.00
C THR A 22 -22.60 -25.92 7.11
N ARG A 23 -23.87 -25.84 6.72
CA ARG A 23 -24.70 -24.65 6.95
C ARG A 23 -24.86 -24.34 8.44
N ALA A 24 -24.90 -25.38 9.30
CA ALA A 24 -25.00 -25.19 10.73
C ALA A 24 -23.74 -24.53 11.31
N ASP A 25 -22.55 -24.93 10.86
CA ASP A 25 -21.28 -24.30 11.26
C ASP A 25 -21.25 -22.82 10.86
N TRP A 26 -21.69 -22.52 9.64
CA TRP A 26 -21.78 -21.15 9.15
C TRP A 26 -22.75 -20.30 9.98
N GLU A 27 -23.94 -20.82 10.29
CA GLU A 27 -24.91 -20.09 11.10
C GLU A 27 -24.39 -19.86 12.52
N ALA A 28 -23.73 -20.86 13.13
CA ALA A 28 -23.11 -20.70 14.45
C ALA A 28 -22.03 -19.59 14.45
N GLN A 29 -21.16 -19.54 13.44
CA GLN A 29 -20.18 -18.46 13.32
C GLN A 29 -20.84 -17.10 13.11
N ARG A 30 -21.85 -17.04 12.25
CA ARG A 30 -22.62 -15.80 12.00
C ARG A 30 -23.27 -15.29 13.28
N GLN A 31 -23.89 -16.15 14.07
CA GLN A 31 -24.50 -15.76 15.34
C GLN A 31 -23.45 -15.26 16.34
N THR A 32 -22.29 -15.91 16.41
CA THR A 32 -21.17 -15.46 17.27
C THR A 32 -20.69 -14.07 16.87
N PHE A 33 -20.52 -13.83 15.57
CA PHE A 33 -20.18 -12.50 15.04
C PHE A 33 -21.24 -11.45 15.39
N LEU A 34 -22.52 -11.74 15.16
CA LEU A 34 -23.61 -10.78 15.42
C LEU A 34 -23.74 -10.42 16.90
N GLN A 35 -23.42 -11.34 17.81
CA GLN A 35 -23.46 -11.09 19.26
C GLN A 35 -22.31 -10.20 19.73
N ASN A 36 -21.10 -10.42 19.24
CA ASN A 36 -19.94 -9.60 19.60
C ASN A 36 -18.91 -9.55 18.45
N PRO A 37 -19.07 -8.58 17.53
CA PRO A 37 -18.17 -8.44 16.38
C PRO A 37 -16.71 -8.25 16.79
N GLY A 38 -16.47 -7.46 17.85
CA GLY A 38 -15.14 -7.14 18.36
C GLY A 38 -14.41 -8.36 18.91
N ALA A 39 -15.08 -9.20 19.68
CA ALA A 39 -14.49 -10.45 20.19
C ALA A 39 -14.28 -11.48 19.07
N PHE A 40 -15.25 -11.62 18.16
CA PHE A 40 -15.16 -12.56 17.04
C PHE A 40 -13.94 -12.26 16.16
N PHE A 41 -13.84 -11.04 15.63
CA PHE A 41 -12.70 -10.66 14.79
C PHE A 41 -11.43 -10.42 15.59
N GLY A 42 -11.52 -10.01 16.86
CA GLY A 42 -10.37 -9.88 17.74
C GLY A 42 -9.62 -11.20 17.95
N ASN A 43 -10.34 -12.30 18.18
CA ASN A 43 -9.73 -13.63 18.32
C ASN A 43 -8.96 -14.08 17.05
N ILE A 44 -9.44 -13.68 15.88
CA ILE A 44 -8.78 -13.95 14.60
C ILE A 44 -7.58 -13.00 14.44
N ALA A 45 -7.79 -11.71 14.61
CA ALA A 45 -6.81 -10.66 14.32
C ALA A 45 -5.55 -10.75 15.19
N ARG A 46 -5.68 -11.14 16.47
CA ARG A 46 -4.51 -11.37 17.35
C ARG A 46 -3.60 -12.51 16.90
N SER A 47 -4.16 -13.49 16.18
CA SER A 47 -3.45 -14.72 15.78
C SER A 47 -2.95 -14.67 14.34
N VAL A 48 -3.60 -13.85 13.51
CA VAL A 48 -3.27 -13.70 12.08
C VAL A 48 -2.28 -12.57 11.84
N LEU A 49 -2.30 -11.53 12.68
CA LEU A 49 -1.44 -10.36 12.55
C LEU A 49 -0.43 -10.28 13.70
N HIS A 50 0.70 -9.67 13.40
CA HIS A 50 1.63 -9.16 14.39
C HIS A 50 1.29 -7.70 14.68
N TRP A 51 1.24 -7.38 15.96
CA TRP A 51 0.93 -6.05 16.50
C TRP A 51 2.19 -5.49 17.13
N TYR A 52 2.48 -4.22 16.89
CA TYR A 52 3.60 -3.56 17.54
C TYR A 52 3.17 -3.15 18.95
N ASP A 53 3.91 -3.64 19.94
CA ASP A 53 3.76 -3.29 21.35
C ASP A 53 4.88 -2.29 21.74
N PRO A 54 4.52 -1.03 22.04
CA PRO A 54 5.50 -0.02 22.43
C PRO A 54 6.16 -0.25 23.79
N ALA A 55 5.50 -0.96 24.72
CA ALA A 55 6.04 -1.22 26.05
C ALA A 55 7.15 -2.27 26.01
N LEU A 56 7.04 -3.24 25.09
CA LEU A 56 8.05 -4.28 24.87
C LEU A 56 9.05 -3.94 23.77
N ASP A 57 8.79 -2.88 22.98
CA ASP A 57 9.48 -2.58 21.72
C ASP A 57 9.57 -3.82 20.82
N ALA A 58 8.43 -4.49 20.63
CA ALA A 58 8.35 -5.79 19.99
C ALA A 58 7.07 -5.96 19.16
N TRP A 59 7.17 -6.81 18.14
CA TRP A 59 6.02 -7.32 17.39
C TRP A 59 5.48 -8.55 18.08
N ILE A 60 4.25 -8.48 18.59
CA ILE A 60 3.59 -9.57 19.32
C ILE A 60 2.48 -10.21 18.51
N THR A 61 2.26 -11.51 18.71
CA THR A 61 1.16 -12.27 18.10
C THR A 61 0.73 -13.41 19.01
N TRP A 62 -0.54 -13.79 18.95
CA TRP A 62 -1.08 -14.93 19.68
C TRP A 62 -0.79 -16.23 18.94
N ASP A 63 -0.02 -17.11 19.57
CA ASP A 63 0.16 -18.48 19.12
C ASP A 63 -0.98 -19.35 19.66
N SER A 64 -1.96 -19.64 18.80
CA SER A 64 -3.11 -20.47 19.15
C SER A 64 -2.76 -21.92 19.48
N GLU A 65 -1.64 -22.45 18.97
CA GLU A 65 -1.23 -23.84 19.22
C GLU A 65 -0.54 -23.95 20.59
N ALA A 66 0.32 -22.99 20.91
CA ALA A 66 0.98 -22.91 22.21
C ALA A 66 0.15 -22.19 23.30
N ALA A 67 -1.03 -21.67 22.93
CA ALA A 67 -1.93 -20.91 23.80
C ALA A 67 -1.22 -19.79 24.58
N ARG A 68 -0.35 -19.03 23.90
CA ARG A 68 0.44 -17.96 24.51
C ARG A 68 0.77 -16.85 23.53
N TRP A 69 1.12 -15.69 24.06
CA TRP A 69 1.74 -14.64 23.27
C TRP A 69 3.20 -14.97 22.94
N THR A 70 3.58 -14.68 21.70
CA THR A 70 4.96 -14.73 21.24
C THR A 70 5.34 -13.37 20.67
N GLY A 71 6.63 -13.06 20.62
CA GLY A 71 7.05 -11.79 20.05
C GLY A 71 8.44 -11.83 19.43
N LEU A 72 8.69 -10.84 18.56
CA LEU A 72 9.96 -10.57 17.91
C LEU A 72 10.36 -9.12 18.24
N SER A 73 11.59 -8.90 18.70
CA SER A 73 12.09 -7.54 18.96
C SER A 73 11.95 -6.69 17.70
N ALA A 74 11.41 -5.47 17.82
CA ALA A 74 11.28 -4.56 16.69
C ALA A 74 12.62 -4.04 16.18
N LYS A 75 13.67 -4.11 17.00
CA LYS A 75 15.02 -3.66 16.67
C LYS A 75 15.88 -4.76 16.06
N THR A 76 15.89 -5.95 16.66
CA THR A 76 16.80 -7.04 16.26
C THR A 76 16.12 -8.15 15.49
N GLY A 77 14.80 -8.28 15.59
CA GLY A 77 14.04 -9.41 15.05
C GLY A 77 14.18 -10.71 15.86
N GLU A 78 14.93 -10.70 16.96
CA GLU A 78 15.11 -11.88 17.82
C GLU A 78 13.85 -12.15 18.66
N PRO A 79 13.57 -13.42 19.03
CA PRO A 79 12.45 -13.75 19.90
C PRO A 79 12.51 -13.03 21.25
N VAL A 80 11.37 -12.55 21.73
CA VAL A 80 11.23 -11.95 23.07
C VAL A 80 10.17 -12.68 23.89
N THR A 81 10.34 -12.67 25.21
CA THR A 81 9.33 -13.20 26.13
C THR A 81 8.17 -12.20 26.26
N VAL A 82 6.94 -12.67 26.02
CA VAL A 82 5.72 -11.87 26.20
C VAL A 82 4.92 -12.49 27.34
N ALA A 83 4.83 -11.77 28.46
CA ALA A 83 4.19 -12.23 29.69
C ALA A 83 2.74 -11.74 29.85
N TYR A 84 2.04 -11.57 28.72
CA TYR A 84 0.62 -11.21 28.73
C TYR A 84 -0.28 -12.43 28.89
N SER A 85 -1.42 -12.22 29.54
CA SER A 85 -2.46 -13.21 29.69
C SER A 85 -3.19 -13.51 28.38
N ALA A 86 -3.94 -14.62 28.34
CA ALA A 86 -4.65 -15.07 27.14
C ALA A 86 -5.80 -14.13 26.71
N ASP A 87 -6.31 -13.31 27.61
CA ASP A 87 -7.36 -12.31 27.38
C ASP A 87 -6.82 -10.93 26.98
N HIS A 88 -5.49 -10.74 26.99
CA HIS A 88 -4.88 -9.51 26.51
C HIS A 88 -5.32 -9.17 25.08
N THR A 89 -5.50 -7.88 24.82
CA THR A 89 -5.75 -7.33 23.49
C THR A 89 -4.70 -6.27 23.16
N PRO A 90 -4.08 -6.32 21.96
CA PRO A 90 -3.09 -5.34 21.54
C PRO A 90 -3.73 -4.02 21.02
N TRP A 91 -5.03 -3.86 21.26
CA TRP A 91 -5.83 -2.69 20.92
C TRP A 91 -6.68 -2.33 22.14
N GLU A 92 -7.12 -1.07 22.20
CA GLU A 92 -7.99 -0.54 23.25
C GLU A 92 -9.45 -0.98 23.04
N ARG A 93 -9.92 -0.97 21.79
CA ARG A 93 -11.29 -1.36 21.44
C ARG A 93 -11.34 -2.15 20.13
N GLY A 94 -11.87 -3.38 20.20
CA GLY A 94 -11.91 -4.29 19.05
C GLY A 94 -12.87 -3.82 17.95
N TYR A 95 -14.03 -3.28 18.33
CA TYR A 95 -15.04 -2.75 17.42
C TYR A 95 -15.73 -1.54 18.04
N ASN A 96 -15.77 -0.44 17.29
CA ASN A 96 -16.44 0.80 17.66
C ASN A 96 -17.47 1.18 16.59
N ASP A 97 -18.72 1.19 16.99
CA ASP A 97 -19.90 1.54 16.21
C ASP A 97 -20.69 2.73 16.80
N ASP A 98 -20.11 3.46 17.75
CA ASP A 98 -20.77 4.58 18.44
C ASP A 98 -21.24 5.69 17.48
N ASN A 99 -20.61 5.81 16.31
CA ASN A 99 -20.91 6.83 15.32
C ASN A 99 -21.12 6.23 13.91
N ALA A 100 -22.00 5.24 13.78
CA ALA A 100 -22.41 4.71 12.48
C ALA A 100 -22.80 5.87 11.51
N PRO A 101 -22.33 5.86 10.24
CA PRO A 101 -21.65 4.77 9.53
C PRO A 101 -20.11 4.76 9.63
N PHE A 102 -19.51 5.52 10.56
CA PHE A 102 -18.05 5.59 10.77
C PHE A 102 -17.55 4.51 11.73
N TYR A 103 -17.47 3.28 11.23
CA TYR A 103 -16.98 2.14 12.01
C TYR A 103 -15.45 2.17 12.15
N ARG A 104 -14.97 1.82 13.34
CA ARG A 104 -13.54 1.65 13.61
C ARG A 104 -13.28 0.27 14.20
N TRP A 105 -12.16 -0.31 13.79
CA TRP A 105 -11.74 -1.64 14.22
C TRP A 105 -10.34 -1.54 14.84
N PHE A 106 -10.17 -2.20 15.98
CA PHE A 106 -8.89 -2.31 16.68
C PHE A 106 -8.26 -0.95 17.00
N GLU A 107 -9.05 -0.03 17.57
CA GLU A 107 -8.59 1.31 17.97
C GLU A 107 -7.43 1.23 18.96
N GLY A 108 -6.46 2.13 18.81
CA GLY A 108 -5.22 2.13 19.60
C GLY A 108 -4.21 1.04 19.20
N GLY A 109 -4.63 0.02 18.43
CA GLY A 109 -3.76 -1.03 17.95
C GLY A 109 -2.74 -0.52 16.92
N LEU A 110 -1.48 -0.89 17.11
CA LEU A 110 -0.39 -0.55 16.19
C LEU A 110 0.02 -1.77 15.39
N THR A 111 0.13 -1.62 14.07
CA THR A 111 0.63 -2.66 13.19
C THR A 111 1.24 -2.04 11.93
N ASN A 112 1.89 -2.85 11.09
CA ASN A 112 2.38 -2.45 9.79
C ASN A 112 2.09 -3.54 8.76
N ALA A 113 1.53 -3.14 7.61
CA ALA A 113 1.17 -4.08 6.56
C ALA A 113 2.40 -4.77 5.96
N CYS A 114 3.43 -4.01 5.60
CA CYS A 114 4.69 -4.55 5.07
C CYS A 114 5.36 -5.52 6.06
N PHE A 115 5.36 -5.22 7.36
CA PHE A 115 5.88 -6.16 8.36
C PHE A 115 5.15 -7.50 8.33
N ASN A 116 3.81 -7.47 8.23
CA ASN A 116 2.99 -8.67 8.17
C ASN A 116 3.05 -9.39 6.81
N GLU A 117 3.30 -8.68 5.73
CA GLU A 117 3.32 -9.26 4.38
C GLU A 117 4.72 -9.74 3.97
N VAL A 118 5.77 -9.14 4.54
CA VAL A 118 7.17 -9.34 4.16
C VAL A 118 8.04 -9.74 5.35
N ASP A 119 8.31 -8.82 6.28
CA ASP A 119 9.37 -8.96 7.30
C ASP A 119 9.18 -10.19 8.19
N ARG A 120 7.99 -10.37 8.76
CA ARG A 120 7.73 -11.46 9.74
C ARG A 120 8.05 -12.83 9.18
N HIS A 121 7.81 -13.05 7.89
CA HIS A 121 8.02 -14.35 7.27
C HIS A 121 9.52 -14.66 7.15
N VAL A 122 10.33 -13.64 6.83
CA VAL A 122 11.79 -13.78 6.81
C VAL A 122 12.32 -14.03 8.23
N LEU A 123 11.85 -13.26 9.22
CA LEU A 123 12.25 -13.39 10.63
C LEU A 123 11.87 -14.75 11.23
N MET A 124 10.74 -15.33 10.82
CA MET A 124 10.32 -16.68 11.22
C MET A 124 11.09 -17.80 10.51
N GLY A 125 12.16 -17.48 9.77
CA GLY A 125 13.03 -18.47 9.12
C GLY A 125 12.55 -18.94 7.75
N TYR A 126 11.51 -18.33 7.16
CA TYR A 126 11.01 -18.66 5.81
C TYR A 126 11.64 -17.80 4.72
N GLY A 127 12.82 -17.21 4.95
CA GLY A 127 13.46 -16.27 4.02
C GLY A 127 13.70 -16.83 2.61
N ASP A 128 14.04 -18.12 2.50
CA ASP A 128 14.33 -18.77 1.21
C ASP A 128 13.08 -19.34 0.52
N GLU A 129 11.91 -19.28 1.18
CA GLU A 129 10.64 -19.64 0.57
C GLU A 129 10.29 -18.66 -0.56
N VAL A 130 9.71 -19.18 -1.64
CA VAL A 130 9.24 -18.34 -2.75
C VAL A 130 8.00 -17.56 -2.32
N ALA A 131 8.07 -16.23 -2.38
CA ALA A 131 6.95 -15.33 -2.13
C ALA A 131 6.09 -15.13 -3.38
N PHE A 132 6.75 -14.97 -4.54
CA PHE A 132 6.10 -14.75 -5.82
C PHE A 132 6.74 -15.60 -6.92
N TYR A 133 5.91 -16.07 -7.85
CA TYR A 133 6.36 -16.53 -9.16
C TYR A 133 5.96 -15.47 -10.17
N PHE A 134 6.95 -14.77 -10.74
CA PHE A 134 6.69 -13.81 -11.79
C PHE A 134 6.68 -14.53 -13.14
N GLU A 135 5.69 -14.20 -13.95
CA GLU A 135 5.57 -14.65 -15.33
C GLU A 135 5.29 -13.43 -16.22
N GLY A 136 6.17 -13.20 -17.19
CA GLY A 136 6.00 -12.17 -18.19
C GLY A 136 5.07 -12.61 -19.32
N ASP A 137 4.42 -11.64 -19.96
CA ASP A 137 3.36 -11.85 -20.97
C ASP A 137 3.80 -12.61 -22.23
N ARG A 138 5.04 -12.43 -22.71
CA ARG A 138 5.51 -13.06 -23.95
C ARG A 138 5.62 -14.57 -23.80
N TRP A 139 5.16 -15.29 -24.82
CA TRP A 139 5.08 -16.75 -24.85
C TRP A 139 5.93 -17.35 -25.97
N ASP A 140 6.61 -18.45 -25.70
CA ASP A 140 7.32 -19.27 -26.69
C ASP A 140 6.70 -20.67 -26.70
N SER A 141 6.06 -21.02 -27.83
CA SER A 141 5.39 -22.30 -28.02
C SER A 141 6.34 -23.50 -28.12
N THR A 142 7.63 -23.27 -28.34
CA THR A 142 8.64 -24.34 -28.46
C THR A 142 9.16 -24.84 -27.12
N LEU A 143 8.95 -24.07 -26.04
CA LEU A 143 9.34 -24.46 -24.69
C LEU A 143 8.52 -25.66 -24.16
N ASN A 144 9.04 -26.31 -23.11
CA ASN A 144 8.38 -27.42 -22.41
C ASN A 144 7.95 -28.58 -23.31
N ASP A 145 8.85 -29.01 -24.20
CA ASP A 145 8.62 -30.07 -25.19
C ASP A 145 7.46 -29.74 -26.16
N GLY A 146 7.36 -28.46 -26.56
CA GLY A 146 6.32 -27.97 -27.48
C GLY A 146 4.96 -27.68 -26.82
N ARG A 147 4.86 -27.74 -25.48
CA ARG A 147 3.65 -27.34 -24.73
C ARG A 147 3.56 -25.83 -24.50
N GLY A 148 4.66 -25.13 -24.75
CA GLY A 148 4.80 -23.70 -24.58
C GLY A 148 5.18 -23.30 -23.15
N GLY A 149 5.72 -22.10 -23.03
CA GLY A 149 6.04 -21.48 -21.75
C GLY A 149 6.29 -19.98 -21.88
N PRO A 150 6.35 -19.26 -20.75
CA PRO A 150 6.69 -17.85 -20.75
C PRO A 150 8.15 -17.64 -21.14
N VAL A 151 8.42 -16.60 -21.92
CA VAL A 151 9.79 -16.19 -22.29
C VAL A 151 10.56 -15.67 -21.08
N VAL A 152 9.86 -15.05 -20.13
CA VAL A 152 10.45 -14.56 -18.87
C VAL A 152 9.63 -15.12 -17.73
N SER A 153 10.25 -15.91 -16.86
CA SER A 153 9.69 -16.27 -15.57
C SER A 153 10.80 -16.46 -14.55
N TYR A 154 10.52 -16.12 -13.30
CA TYR A 154 11.46 -16.33 -12.20
C TYR A 154 10.76 -16.32 -10.85
N PRO A 155 11.25 -17.10 -9.87
CA PRO A 155 10.80 -17.00 -8.49
C PRO A 155 11.43 -15.77 -7.80
N VAL A 156 10.69 -15.20 -6.85
CA VAL A 156 11.18 -14.18 -5.92
C VAL A 156 11.03 -14.72 -4.51
N THR A 157 12.14 -14.97 -3.82
CA THR A 157 12.12 -15.43 -2.43
C THR A 157 11.71 -14.30 -1.49
N ARG A 158 11.21 -14.65 -0.30
CA ARG A 158 10.82 -13.67 0.74
C ARG A 158 11.99 -12.76 1.13
N LYS A 159 13.22 -13.29 1.21
CA LYS A 159 14.43 -12.51 1.46
C LYS A 159 14.77 -11.54 0.32
N LYS A 160 14.61 -11.96 -0.94
CA LYS A 160 14.79 -11.07 -2.09
C LYS A 160 13.74 -9.96 -2.11
N LEU A 161 12.48 -10.31 -1.85
CA LEU A 161 11.39 -9.34 -1.73
C LEU A 161 11.71 -8.30 -0.66
N LEU A 162 12.09 -8.73 0.55
CA LEU A 162 12.46 -7.81 1.63
C LEU A 162 13.59 -6.85 1.22
N LEU A 163 14.64 -7.35 0.57
CA LEU A 163 15.75 -6.53 0.12
C LEU A 163 15.30 -5.44 -0.88
N GLU A 164 14.53 -5.81 -1.91
CA GLU A 164 14.06 -4.86 -2.92
C GLU A 164 13.06 -3.84 -2.34
N VAL A 165 12.21 -4.27 -1.41
CA VAL A 165 11.29 -3.37 -0.68
C VAL A 165 12.06 -2.36 0.17
N VAL A 166 13.13 -2.77 0.87
CA VAL A 166 13.96 -1.86 1.67
C VAL A 166 14.67 -0.84 0.78
N LYS A 167 15.17 -1.25 -0.40
CA LYS A 167 15.75 -0.32 -1.38
C LYS A 167 14.72 0.68 -1.89
N ALA A 168 13.55 0.22 -2.31
CA ALA A 168 12.47 1.10 -2.75
C ALA A 168 12.03 2.07 -1.64
N ALA A 169 11.97 1.61 -0.39
CA ALA A 169 11.68 2.47 0.76
C ALA A 169 12.79 3.50 1.05
N GLN A 170 14.05 3.19 0.73
CA GLN A 170 15.12 4.18 0.81
C GLN A 170 14.93 5.26 -0.27
N VAL A 171 14.65 4.86 -1.52
CA VAL A 171 14.39 5.79 -2.63
C VAL A 171 13.24 6.75 -2.28
N LEU A 172 12.12 6.25 -1.78
CA LEU A 172 10.97 7.08 -1.40
C LEU A 172 11.31 8.07 -0.28
N ARG A 173 12.13 7.66 0.71
CA ARG A 173 12.61 8.56 1.77
C ARG A 173 13.55 9.62 1.24
N ASP A 174 14.47 9.27 0.34
CA ASP A 174 15.42 10.20 -0.26
C ASP A 174 14.71 11.23 -1.15
N MET A 175 13.55 10.89 -1.71
CA MET A 175 12.64 11.81 -2.39
C MET A 175 11.84 12.71 -1.42
N GLY A 176 12.05 12.59 -0.11
CA GLY A 176 11.43 13.43 0.90
C GLY A 176 9.98 13.09 1.23
N LEU A 177 9.56 11.84 1.00
CA LEU A 177 8.24 11.37 1.39
C LEU A 177 8.20 10.95 2.86
N GLN A 178 7.08 11.26 3.52
CA GLN A 178 6.83 10.97 4.92
C GLN A 178 5.51 10.20 5.11
N ARG A 179 5.28 9.69 6.33
CA ARG A 179 4.01 9.05 6.68
C ARG A 179 2.83 9.99 6.40
N GLY A 180 1.82 9.50 5.69
CA GLY A 180 0.65 10.29 5.27
C GLY A 180 0.80 11.03 3.94
N ASP A 181 2.00 11.05 3.35
CA ASP A 181 2.15 11.44 1.94
C ASP A 181 1.47 10.43 1.01
N ARG A 182 1.13 10.90 -0.19
CA ARG A 182 0.48 10.09 -1.21
C ARG A 182 1.38 9.92 -2.43
N ILE A 183 1.36 8.73 -3.01
CA ILE A 183 1.99 8.42 -4.30
C ILE A 183 0.97 7.78 -5.24
N ALA A 184 1.13 7.99 -6.54
CA ALA A 184 0.38 7.27 -7.57
C ALA A 184 1.27 6.23 -8.25
N LEU A 185 0.72 5.05 -8.53
CA LEU A 185 1.41 4.00 -9.27
C LEU A 185 0.72 3.81 -10.61
N ASN A 186 1.44 4.01 -11.71
CA ASN A 186 0.97 3.68 -13.06
C ASN A 186 1.96 2.72 -13.72
N MET A 187 1.91 1.45 -13.32
CA MET A 187 2.83 0.42 -13.76
C MET A 187 2.08 -0.80 -14.33
N PRO A 188 2.71 -1.58 -15.23
CA PRO A 188 2.24 -2.91 -15.57
C PRO A 188 2.34 -3.84 -14.36
N ASN A 189 1.71 -5.01 -14.43
CA ASN A 189 1.77 -6.03 -13.37
C ASN A 189 3.14 -6.73 -13.36
N ILE A 190 4.13 -6.06 -12.76
CA ILE A 190 5.53 -6.50 -12.65
C ILE A 190 6.01 -6.43 -11.20
N MET A 191 7.11 -7.11 -10.89
CA MET A 191 7.60 -7.21 -9.51
C MET A 191 7.96 -5.86 -8.88
N GLU A 192 8.44 -4.92 -9.68
CA GLU A 192 8.79 -3.56 -9.27
C GLU A 192 7.58 -2.81 -8.70
N GLN A 193 6.38 -3.05 -9.24
CA GLN A 193 5.15 -2.48 -8.68
C GLN A 193 4.90 -2.97 -7.26
N PHE A 194 5.12 -4.26 -6.99
CA PHE A 194 5.01 -4.82 -5.64
C PHE A 194 6.08 -4.25 -4.72
N TYR A 195 7.32 -4.09 -5.19
CA TYR A 195 8.41 -3.54 -4.37
C TYR A 195 8.09 -2.12 -3.88
N TYR A 196 7.59 -1.24 -4.76
CA TYR A 196 7.18 0.11 -4.38
C TYR A 196 5.90 0.16 -3.55
N THR A 197 4.95 -0.75 -3.80
CA THR A 197 3.71 -0.86 -3.00
C THR A 197 4.03 -1.25 -1.56
N GLU A 198 4.84 -2.29 -1.37
CA GLU A 198 5.28 -2.74 -0.05
C GLU A 198 6.17 -1.70 0.65
N ALA A 199 7.00 -0.98 -0.11
CA ALA A 199 7.79 0.14 0.42
C ALA A 199 6.90 1.29 0.93
N ALA A 200 5.84 1.64 0.21
CA ALA A 200 4.88 2.66 0.64
C ALA A 200 4.19 2.22 1.94
N LYS A 201 3.72 0.97 2.01
CA LYS A 201 3.15 0.37 3.23
C LYS A 201 4.14 0.39 4.40
N ARG A 202 5.42 0.10 4.15
CA ARG A 202 6.48 0.15 5.18
C ARG A 202 6.61 1.52 5.81
N LEU A 203 6.58 2.58 4.99
CA LEU A 203 6.78 3.96 5.42
C LEU A 203 5.50 4.64 5.92
N GLY A 204 4.34 3.98 5.77
CA GLY A 204 3.04 4.60 6.03
C GLY A 204 2.68 5.68 5.00
N ILE A 205 3.22 5.56 3.78
CA ILE A 205 2.83 6.34 2.61
C ILE A 205 1.59 5.68 2.00
N ILE A 206 0.60 6.48 1.63
CA ILE A 206 -0.64 6.00 1.03
C ILE A 206 -0.45 5.94 -0.49
N TYR A 207 -0.63 4.77 -1.10
CA TYR A 207 -0.47 4.58 -2.53
C TYR A 207 -1.84 4.48 -3.24
N THR A 208 -1.92 5.02 -4.46
CA THR A 208 -3.09 4.85 -5.35
C THR A 208 -2.67 4.12 -6.63
N PRO A 209 -2.99 2.81 -6.77
CA PRO A 209 -2.68 2.08 -7.98
C PRO A 209 -3.68 2.44 -9.09
N VAL A 210 -3.16 2.96 -10.20
CA VAL A 210 -3.95 3.37 -11.37
C VAL A 210 -3.63 2.45 -12.54
N PHE A 211 -4.62 1.63 -12.89
CA PHE A 211 -4.50 0.64 -13.95
C PHE A 211 -4.14 1.29 -15.31
N GLY A 212 -3.09 0.77 -15.96
CA GLY A 212 -2.61 1.23 -17.27
C GLY A 212 -3.49 0.90 -18.47
N GLY A 213 -4.77 0.58 -18.27
CA GLY A 213 -5.76 0.53 -19.33
C GLY A 213 -6.71 1.74 -19.35
N PHE A 214 -6.60 2.64 -18.38
CA PHE A 214 -7.30 3.92 -18.41
C PHE A 214 -6.56 4.92 -19.30
N SER A 215 -7.26 5.94 -19.79
CA SER A 215 -6.62 7.08 -20.45
C SER A 215 -5.84 7.96 -19.45
N ASP A 216 -5.08 8.89 -20.00
CA ASP A 216 -4.35 9.96 -19.30
C ASP A 216 -5.24 10.80 -18.38
N LYS A 217 -6.44 11.20 -18.81
CA LYS A 217 -7.36 12.02 -18.00
C LYS A 217 -7.73 11.37 -16.65
N PRO A 218 -8.23 10.12 -16.60
CA PRO A 218 -8.48 9.41 -15.34
C PRO A 218 -7.24 9.20 -14.46
N LEU A 219 -6.04 9.14 -15.03
CA LEU A 219 -4.80 9.11 -14.25
C LEU A 219 -4.56 10.47 -13.59
N SER A 220 -4.68 11.56 -14.36
CA SER A 220 -4.56 12.93 -13.85
C SER A 220 -5.55 13.21 -12.71
N ASP A 221 -6.81 12.81 -12.88
CA ASP A 221 -7.85 12.97 -11.85
C ASP A 221 -7.51 12.28 -10.54
N ARG A 222 -6.94 11.06 -10.61
CA ARG A 222 -6.54 10.30 -9.42
C ARG A 222 -5.30 10.87 -8.75
N ILE A 223 -4.33 11.34 -9.53
CA ILE A 223 -3.13 12.01 -9.01
C ILE A 223 -3.57 13.24 -8.21
N HIS A 224 -4.41 14.10 -8.80
CA HIS A 224 -4.92 15.30 -8.15
C HIS A 224 -5.77 14.98 -6.92
N ASN A 225 -6.77 14.11 -7.06
CA ASN A 225 -7.71 13.82 -5.97
C ASN A 225 -7.04 13.14 -4.77
N ALA A 226 -6.05 12.28 -5.01
CA ALA A 226 -5.23 11.72 -3.93
C ALA A 226 -4.25 12.76 -3.34
N GLY A 227 -3.97 13.86 -4.05
CA GLY A 227 -2.88 14.77 -3.75
C GLY A 227 -1.53 14.05 -3.75
N ALA A 228 -1.32 13.18 -4.75
CA ALA A 228 -0.09 12.41 -4.88
C ALA A 228 1.07 13.35 -5.26
N ARG A 229 2.15 13.32 -4.48
CA ARG A 229 3.34 14.15 -4.71
C ARG A 229 4.27 13.57 -5.78
N ILE A 230 4.23 12.24 -5.94
CA ILE A 230 5.13 11.49 -6.82
C ILE A 230 4.30 10.45 -7.58
N VAL A 231 4.63 10.24 -8.85
CA VAL A 231 4.14 9.16 -9.69
C VAL A 231 5.27 8.16 -9.94
N ILE A 232 4.98 6.87 -9.77
CA ILE A 232 5.89 5.78 -10.10
C ILE A 232 5.32 5.05 -11.32
N THR A 233 6.06 5.05 -12.42
CA THR A 233 5.67 4.46 -13.71
C THR A 233 6.82 3.62 -14.29
N SER A 234 6.54 2.86 -15.34
CA SER A 234 7.55 2.24 -16.21
C SER A 234 7.64 2.95 -17.56
N ASP A 235 8.74 2.72 -18.28
CA ASP A 235 8.85 3.07 -19.71
C ASP A 235 7.75 2.38 -20.54
N GLY A 236 7.48 1.10 -20.25
CA GLY A 236 6.41 0.34 -20.84
C GLY A 236 6.18 -1.02 -20.19
N GLY A 237 5.42 -1.86 -20.88
CA GLY A 237 5.18 -3.24 -20.51
C GLY A 237 4.73 -4.06 -21.71
N TYR A 238 4.90 -5.37 -21.65
CA TYR A 238 4.36 -6.28 -22.66
C TYR A 238 2.92 -6.66 -22.33
N ARG A 239 2.05 -6.62 -23.35
CA ARG A 239 0.70 -7.15 -23.29
C ARG A 239 0.33 -7.76 -24.65
N ASN A 240 -0.09 -9.02 -24.67
CA ASN A 240 -0.33 -9.80 -25.89
C ASN A 240 0.87 -9.76 -26.86
N ALA A 241 2.09 -9.90 -26.32
CA ALA A 241 3.37 -9.80 -27.00
C ALA A 241 3.67 -8.44 -27.67
N GLN A 242 2.87 -7.41 -27.40
CA GLN A 242 3.10 -6.05 -27.89
C GLN A 242 3.60 -5.12 -26.78
N VAL A 243 4.43 -4.14 -27.16
CA VAL A 243 4.92 -3.12 -26.23
C VAL A 243 3.86 -2.04 -26.06
N ILE A 244 3.53 -1.74 -24.81
CA ILE A 244 2.66 -0.63 -24.41
C ILE A 244 3.55 0.42 -23.70
N PRO A 245 3.72 1.63 -24.25
CA PRO A 245 4.62 2.65 -23.69
C PRO A 245 3.96 3.47 -22.57
N TYR A 246 3.94 2.93 -21.35
CA TYR A 246 3.21 3.47 -20.19
C TYR A 246 3.53 4.94 -19.88
N LYS A 247 4.82 5.29 -19.76
CA LYS A 247 5.23 6.65 -19.41
C LYS A 247 4.71 7.67 -20.42
N GLU A 248 4.94 7.41 -21.71
CA GLU A 248 4.67 8.38 -22.79
C GLU A 248 3.16 8.62 -22.99
N ILE A 249 2.35 7.56 -22.95
CA ILE A 249 0.92 7.66 -23.30
C ILE A 249 0.01 7.94 -22.10
N TYR A 250 0.46 7.66 -20.88
CA TYR A 250 -0.32 7.88 -19.67
C TYR A 250 0.28 8.97 -18.79
N THR A 251 1.45 8.72 -18.22
CA THR A 251 1.98 9.59 -17.14
C THR A 251 2.34 10.98 -17.66
N ASP A 252 3.05 11.08 -18.77
CA ASP A 252 3.44 12.37 -19.34
C ASP A 252 2.21 13.18 -19.75
N GLN A 253 1.28 12.54 -20.46
CA GLN A 253 0.04 13.18 -20.88
C GLN A 253 -0.81 13.65 -19.69
N ALA A 254 -0.88 12.85 -18.62
CA ALA A 254 -1.66 13.16 -17.43
C ALA A 254 -1.12 14.37 -16.66
N LEU A 255 0.20 14.57 -16.68
CA LEU A 255 0.90 15.65 -15.99
C LEU A 255 0.98 16.93 -16.84
N ASP A 256 1.14 16.80 -18.16
CA ASP A 256 1.40 17.95 -19.05
C ASP A 256 0.12 18.60 -19.59
N LYS A 257 -0.96 17.83 -19.82
CA LYS A 257 -2.17 18.32 -20.50
C LYS A 257 -3.27 18.84 -19.58
N PHE A 258 -3.21 18.52 -18.30
CA PHE A 258 -4.31 18.74 -17.38
C PHE A 258 -3.86 19.51 -16.15
N ILE A 259 -4.74 20.40 -15.70
CA ILE A 259 -4.60 21.08 -14.42
C ILE A 259 -5.87 20.85 -13.59
N PRO A 260 -5.78 20.89 -12.25
CA PRO A 260 -6.93 20.91 -11.37
C PRO A 260 -7.92 22.02 -11.69
N VAL A 261 -9.22 21.77 -11.52
CA VAL A 261 -10.25 22.80 -11.74
C VAL A 261 -10.09 23.98 -10.79
N GLU A 262 -9.69 23.72 -9.54
CA GLU A 262 -9.45 24.76 -8.54
C GLU A 262 -8.29 25.67 -8.97
N MET A 263 -7.23 25.08 -9.53
CA MET A 263 -6.09 25.82 -10.06
C MET A 263 -6.48 26.65 -11.30
N ALA A 264 -7.26 26.08 -12.22
CA ALA A 264 -7.74 26.81 -13.39
C ALA A 264 -8.60 28.03 -12.98
N LEU A 265 -9.51 27.84 -12.02
CA LEU A 265 -10.33 28.92 -11.48
C LEU A 265 -9.49 30.00 -10.80
N GLN A 266 -8.47 29.62 -10.02
CA GLN A 266 -7.55 30.56 -9.40
C GLN A 266 -6.79 31.41 -10.43
N ILE A 267 -6.25 30.78 -11.49
CA ILE A 267 -5.54 31.49 -12.57
C ILE A 267 -6.46 32.51 -13.25
N VAL A 268 -7.73 32.14 -13.51
CA VAL A 268 -8.71 33.06 -14.11
C VAL A 268 -9.00 34.23 -13.16
N GLN A 269 -9.19 33.96 -11.87
CA GLN A 269 -9.43 35.01 -10.87
C GLN A 269 -8.24 35.97 -10.77
N ASP A 270 -7.02 35.47 -10.70
CA ASP A 270 -5.79 36.27 -10.61
C ASP A 270 -5.60 37.12 -11.88
N THR A 271 -5.90 36.54 -13.04
CA THR A 271 -5.84 37.26 -14.33
C THR A 271 -6.88 38.38 -14.36
N LEU A 272 -8.13 38.13 -13.96
CA LEU A 272 -9.18 39.16 -13.93
C LEU A 272 -8.85 40.27 -12.93
N ALA A 273 -8.28 39.95 -11.78
CA ALA A 273 -7.84 40.94 -10.80
C ALA A 273 -6.75 41.87 -11.38
N SER A 274 -5.71 41.30 -11.99
CA SER A 274 -4.65 42.10 -12.64
C SER A 274 -5.15 42.95 -13.81
N MET A 275 -6.17 42.49 -14.54
CA MET A 275 -6.85 43.28 -15.57
C MET A 275 -7.72 44.41 -14.99
N GLY A 276 -8.37 44.19 -13.85
CA GLY A 276 -9.16 45.21 -13.16
C GLY A 276 -8.33 46.42 -12.70
N ASP A 277 -7.09 46.18 -12.27
CA ASP A 277 -6.12 47.25 -11.97
C ASP A 277 -5.70 48.02 -13.23
N SER A 278 -5.58 47.36 -14.39
CA SER A 278 -5.25 48.01 -15.67
C SER A 278 -6.41 48.83 -16.27
N LEU A 279 -7.67 48.45 -15.99
CA LEU A 279 -8.86 49.17 -16.48
C LEU A 279 -9.14 50.44 -15.66
N THR A 280 -8.79 50.45 -14.37
CA THR A 280 -8.95 51.63 -13.51
C THR A 280 -7.89 52.71 -13.77
N GLU A 281 -6.70 52.36 -14.24
CA GLU A 281 -5.71 53.34 -14.74
C GLU A 281 -6.12 53.93 -16.11
N ALA A 282 -6.60 53.11 -17.05
CA ALA A 282 -7.04 53.59 -18.36
C ALA A 282 -8.24 54.57 -18.26
N GLN A 283 -9.18 54.34 -17.33
CA GLN A 283 -10.33 55.23 -17.09
C GLN A 283 -9.99 56.50 -16.29
N ARG A 284 -8.83 56.57 -15.60
CA ARG A 284 -8.37 57.81 -14.94
C ARG A 284 -7.67 58.78 -15.90
N SER A 285 -7.16 58.31 -17.04
CA SER A 285 -6.45 59.14 -18.02
C SER A 285 -7.35 59.90 -19.01
N THR A 286 -8.66 59.61 -19.02
CA THR A 286 -9.63 60.22 -19.96
C THR A 286 -10.79 60.90 -19.22
N SER A 287 -10.50 61.86 -18.35
CA SER A 287 -11.50 62.88 -17.98
C SER A 287 -11.41 64.06 -18.96
N PRO A 288 -12.43 64.31 -19.80
CA PRO A 288 -12.48 65.55 -20.58
C PRO A 288 -12.73 66.71 -19.62
N ALA A 289 -11.93 67.78 -19.76
CA ALA A 289 -12.14 69.03 -19.04
C ALA A 289 -13.58 69.54 -19.28
N LYS A 290 -14.31 69.83 -18.18
CA LYS A 290 -15.64 70.46 -18.27
C LYS A 290 -15.50 71.82 -18.96
N PRO A 291 -16.34 72.13 -19.97
CA PRO A 291 -16.35 73.46 -20.55
C PRO A 291 -16.97 74.44 -19.55
N THR A 292 -16.31 75.59 -19.37
CA THR A 292 -16.77 76.73 -18.58
C THR A 292 -18.01 77.33 -19.24
N PRO A 293 -19.10 77.64 -18.50
CA PRO A 293 -20.25 78.33 -19.07
C PRO A 293 -19.92 79.82 -19.31
N PRO A 294 -20.68 80.50 -20.20
CA PRO A 294 -20.41 81.87 -20.62
C PRO A 294 -20.52 82.90 -19.50
#